data_AF-A0A6V8QSL0-F1
#
_entry.id   AF-A0A6V8QSL0-F1
#
_cell.length_a   1.000
_cell.length_b   1.000
_cell.length_c   1.000
_cell.angle_alpha   90.00
_cell.angle_beta   90.00
_cell.angle_gamma   90.00
#
_symmetry.space_group_name_H-M   'P 1'
#
loop_
_entity.id
_entity.type
_entity.pdbx_description
1 polymer ?
#
loop_
_entity_poly.entity_id
_entity_poly.type
_entity_poly.pdbx_seq_one_letter_code
_entity_poly.pdbx_strand_id
1 'polypeptide(L)'
;MGDKRLNELLRWSIENTKDGENGPSTEPNPQAPPPTNLTPELMAALMGGPSDADLMKGSMEIIGDPDVTLENKLIAFDNFEQLIENLDNANNIANLDLWTPLLEHLGSTESELRKMAAWCVGTAVQNNERTQERLLAIGGVTPLIDMALKEDEAEDVRRKAIYALSSAVRNYQPSMDHCTDELNKRGFTAAKTDAADMEAVDVVIHGLREKVKATANGASA
;
A
#
# COMPACT_ATOMS: atom_id res chain seq x y z
N MET A 1 -0.74 11.70 -29.14
CA MET A 1 -0.59 10.49 -29.96
C MET A 1 -1.75 9.57 -29.62
N GLY A 2 -2.60 9.23 -30.58
CA GLY A 2 -3.75 8.35 -30.33
C GLY A 2 -3.29 6.94 -29.99
N ASP A 3 -3.90 6.33 -28.97
CA ASP A 3 -3.57 4.98 -28.52
C ASP A 3 -3.85 3.97 -29.64
N LYS A 4 -2.80 3.33 -30.17
CA LYS A 4 -2.91 2.34 -31.25
C LYS A 4 -3.85 1.19 -30.89
N ARG A 5 -3.91 0.84 -29.59
CA ARG A 5 -4.77 -0.21 -29.05
C ARG A 5 -6.25 0.11 -29.20
N LEU A 6 -6.63 1.36 -29.00
CA LEU A 6 -8.02 1.82 -29.12
C LEU A 6 -8.47 1.78 -30.59
N ASN A 7 -7.57 2.08 -31.53
CA ASN A 7 -7.86 1.99 -32.97
C ASN A 7 -8.05 0.55 -33.44
N GLU A 8 -7.28 -0.40 -32.88
CA GLU A 8 -7.43 -1.83 -33.16
C GLU A 8 -8.73 -2.39 -32.56
N LEU A 9 -9.07 -1.98 -31.33
CA LEU A 9 -10.35 -2.33 -30.69
C LEU A 9 -11.55 -1.80 -31.49
N LEU A 10 -11.48 -0.56 -31.98
CA LEU A 10 -12.52 0.04 -32.81
C LEU A 10 -12.68 -0.68 -34.16
N ARG A 11 -11.58 -1.06 -34.81
CA ARG A 11 -11.64 -1.87 -36.04
C ARG A 11 -12.30 -3.22 -35.77
N TRP A 12 -11.88 -3.89 -34.70
CA TRP A 12 -12.47 -5.16 -34.30
C TRP A 12 -13.96 -5.04 -33.99
N SER A 13 -14.40 -4.00 -33.25
CA SER A 13 -15.81 -3.82 -32.91
C SER A 13 -16.67 -3.56 -34.15
N ILE A 14 -16.15 -2.83 -35.14
CA ILE A 14 -16.82 -2.61 -36.42
C ILE A 14 -16.94 -3.91 -37.21
N GLU A 15 -15.89 -4.73 -37.24
CA GLU A 15 -15.88 -6.02 -37.94
C GLU A 15 -16.84 -7.06 -37.32
N ASN A 16 -17.13 -6.95 -36.02
CA ASN A 16 -17.94 -7.92 -35.27
C ASN A 16 -19.36 -7.41 -34.92
N THR A 17 -19.66 -6.14 -35.17
CA THR A 17 -21.02 -5.60 -35.06
C THR A 17 -21.75 -5.84 -36.38
N LYS A 18 -22.59 -6.88 -36.43
CA LYS A 18 -23.53 -7.05 -37.54
C LYS A 18 -24.62 -5.99 -37.40
N ASP A 19 -24.79 -5.17 -38.44
CA ASP A 19 -25.94 -4.28 -38.59
C ASP A 19 -27.23 -5.06 -38.29
N GLY A 20 -28.12 -4.46 -37.49
CA GLY A 20 -29.35 -5.09 -37.08
C GLY A 20 -30.26 -5.41 -38.27
N GLU A 21 -30.28 -6.67 -38.69
CA GLU A 21 -31.37 -7.23 -39.49
C GLU A 21 -32.08 -8.33 -38.69
N ASN A 22 -33.21 -7.93 -38.08
CA ASN A 22 -34.22 -8.86 -37.61
C ASN A 22 -34.89 -9.55 -38.81
N GLY A 23 -34.61 -10.83 -39.01
CA GLY A 23 -35.38 -11.72 -39.87
C GLY A 23 -35.21 -13.17 -39.42
N PRO A 24 -36.28 -13.97 -39.24
CA PRO A 24 -36.15 -15.34 -38.78
C PRO A 24 -35.79 -16.25 -39.96
N SER A 25 -34.50 -16.57 -40.09
CA SER A 25 -34.00 -17.54 -41.07
C SER A 25 -33.22 -18.63 -40.34
N THR A 26 -33.90 -19.75 -40.10
CA THR A 26 -33.31 -21.04 -39.73
C THR A 26 -32.59 -21.66 -40.93
N GLU A 27 -31.31 -21.33 -41.13
CA GLU A 27 -30.37 -22.15 -41.90
C GLU A 27 -28.99 -22.15 -41.22
N PRO A 28 -28.30 -23.30 -41.10
CA PRO A 28 -26.93 -23.33 -40.59
C PRO A 28 -25.98 -22.76 -41.66
N ASN A 29 -25.47 -21.55 -41.42
CA ASN A 29 -24.47 -20.92 -42.28
C ASN A 29 -23.14 -21.70 -42.25
N PRO A 30 -22.58 -22.17 -43.38
CA PRO A 30 -21.28 -22.86 -43.43
C PRO A 30 -20.06 -21.95 -43.18
N GLN A 31 -20.23 -20.63 -43.13
CA GLN A 31 -19.20 -19.71 -42.65
C GLN A 31 -19.43 -19.39 -41.16
N ALA A 32 -18.96 -20.29 -40.29
CA ALA A 32 -18.53 -19.83 -38.98
C ALA A 32 -17.37 -18.84 -39.23
N PRO A 33 -17.42 -17.58 -38.72
CA PRO A 33 -16.23 -16.73 -38.76
C PRO A 33 -15.08 -17.51 -38.11
N PRO A 34 -13.84 -17.38 -38.63
CA PRO A 34 -12.69 -18.08 -38.06
C PRO A 34 -12.63 -17.80 -36.55
N PRO A 35 -12.17 -18.76 -35.71
CA PRO A 35 -12.04 -18.53 -34.29
C PRO A 35 -11.26 -17.24 -34.10
N THR A 36 -11.91 -16.28 -33.45
CA THR A 36 -11.38 -14.94 -33.24
C THR A 36 -10.04 -15.10 -32.54
N ASN A 37 -8.94 -14.80 -33.23
CA ASN A 37 -7.62 -14.70 -32.60
C ASN A 37 -7.63 -13.43 -31.73
N LEU A 38 -8.34 -13.49 -30.61
CA LEU A 38 -8.25 -12.52 -29.54
C LEU A 38 -6.82 -12.65 -29.00
N THR A 39 -5.93 -11.79 -29.47
CA THR A 39 -4.60 -11.70 -28.88
C THR A 39 -4.75 -11.27 -27.43
N PRO A 40 -3.84 -11.69 -26.52
CA PRO A 40 -3.84 -11.23 -25.13
C PRO A 40 -3.92 -9.70 -25.02
N GLU A 41 -3.31 -8.98 -25.97
CA GLU A 41 -3.33 -7.52 -26.03
C GLU A 41 -4.71 -6.95 -26.41
N LEU A 42 -5.43 -7.58 -27.34
CA LEU A 42 -6.79 -7.17 -27.72
C LEU A 42 -7.80 -7.55 -26.63
N MET A 43 -7.59 -8.69 -25.97
CA MET A 43 -8.34 -9.10 -24.79
C MET A 43 -8.14 -8.10 -23.64
N ALA A 44 -6.91 -7.65 -23.38
CA ALA A 44 -6.62 -6.61 -22.39
C ALA A 44 -7.17 -5.24 -22.79
N ALA A 45 -7.18 -4.89 -24.08
CA ALA A 45 -7.82 -3.65 -24.56
C ALA A 45 -9.36 -3.71 -24.42
N LEU A 46 -9.95 -4.89 -24.58
CA LEU A 46 -11.39 -5.13 -24.47
C LEU A 46 -11.87 -5.25 -23.02
N MET A 47 -11.08 -5.88 -22.16
CA MET A 47 -11.38 -6.11 -20.74
C MET A 47 -10.90 -4.97 -19.83
N GLY A 48 -10.10 -4.04 -20.37
CA GLY A 48 -9.31 -3.11 -19.57
C GLY A 48 -8.01 -3.75 -19.09
N GLY A 49 -6.99 -2.92 -18.81
CA GLY A 49 -5.78 -3.38 -18.11
C GLY A 49 -6.11 -3.94 -16.72
N PRO A 50 -5.12 -4.47 -15.99
CA PRO A 50 -5.33 -4.93 -14.62
C PRO A 50 -5.95 -3.81 -13.78
N SER A 51 -6.90 -4.18 -12.91
CA SER A 51 -7.47 -3.21 -11.96
C SER A 51 -6.43 -2.82 -10.90
N ASP A 52 -6.64 -1.68 -10.22
CA ASP A 52 -5.80 -1.29 -9.08
C ASP A 52 -5.73 -2.41 -8.03
N ALA A 53 -6.84 -3.12 -7.79
CA ALA A 53 -6.87 -4.26 -6.90
C ALA A 53 -5.97 -5.42 -7.38
N ASP A 54 -5.91 -5.68 -8.69
CA ASP A 54 -5.01 -6.68 -9.28
C ASP A 54 -3.55 -6.25 -9.17
N LEU A 55 -3.26 -4.96 -9.39
CA LEU A 55 -1.91 -4.40 -9.23
C LEU A 55 -1.45 -4.41 -7.77
N MET A 56 -2.34 -4.13 -6.81
CA MET A 56 -2.05 -4.19 -5.38
C MET A 56 -1.70 -5.62 -4.94
N LYS A 57 -2.51 -6.62 -5.34
CA LYS A 57 -2.23 -8.04 -5.07
C LYS A 57 -0.91 -8.48 -5.71
N GLY A 58 -0.71 -8.17 -7.00
CA GLY A 58 0.51 -8.53 -7.71
C GLY A 58 1.76 -7.90 -7.10
N SER A 59 1.67 -6.66 -6.60
CA SER A 59 2.79 -6.03 -5.88
C SER A 59 3.13 -6.80 -4.60
N MET A 60 2.12 -7.19 -3.80
CA MET A 60 2.35 -7.94 -2.57
C MET A 60 2.87 -9.37 -2.83
N GLU A 61 2.43 -10.01 -3.91
CA GLU A 61 2.98 -11.30 -4.36
C GLU A 61 4.49 -11.19 -4.67
N ILE A 62 4.91 -10.17 -5.43
CA ILE A 62 6.32 -9.93 -5.77
C ILE A 62 7.15 -9.64 -4.51
N ILE A 63 6.60 -8.83 -3.59
CA ILE A 63 7.23 -8.46 -2.32
C ILE A 63 7.51 -9.70 -1.45
N GLY A 64 6.52 -10.61 -1.35
CA GLY A 64 6.58 -11.82 -0.53
C GLY A 64 7.40 -12.98 -1.13
N ASP A 65 7.67 -12.96 -2.44
CA ASP A 65 8.32 -14.07 -3.14
C ASP A 65 9.82 -14.19 -2.74
N PRO A 66 10.27 -15.32 -2.16
CA PRO A 66 11.67 -15.51 -1.76
C PRO A 66 12.67 -15.53 -2.93
N ASP A 67 12.21 -15.82 -4.15
CA ASP A 67 13.06 -15.95 -5.34
C ASP A 67 13.22 -14.61 -6.09
N VAL A 68 12.50 -13.56 -5.67
CA VAL A 68 12.61 -12.22 -6.24
C VAL A 68 13.73 -11.43 -5.59
N THR A 69 14.53 -10.74 -6.41
CA THR A 69 15.64 -9.89 -5.93
C THR A 69 15.14 -8.74 -5.06
N LEU A 70 15.99 -8.29 -4.12
CA LEU A 70 15.67 -7.14 -3.26
C LEU A 70 15.27 -5.91 -4.09
N GLU A 71 16.01 -5.60 -5.16
CA GLU A 71 15.71 -4.48 -6.05
C GLU A 71 14.28 -4.54 -6.63
N ASN A 72 13.85 -5.70 -7.13
CA ASN A 72 12.51 -5.87 -7.67
C ASN A 72 11.42 -5.81 -6.60
N LYS A 73 11.72 -6.26 -5.37
CA LYS A 73 10.81 -6.08 -4.22
C LYS A 73 10.62 -4.62 -3.86
N LEU A 74 11.69 -3.82 -3.91
CA LEU A 74 11.62 -2.39 -3.64
C LEU A 74 10.79 -1.66 -4.70
N ILE A 75 10.94 -2.01 -5.98
CA ILE A 75 10.09 -1.50 -7.06
C ILE A 75 8.62 -1.88 -6.84
N ALA A 76 8.34 -3.13 -6.43
CA ALA A 76 6.98 -3.55 -6.12
C ALA A 76 6.38 -2.81 -4.92
N PHE A 77 7.19 -2.55 -3.89
CA PHE A 77 6.80 -1.69 -2.77
C PHE A 77 6.48 -0.26 -3.22
N ASP A 78 7.32 0.35 -4.05
CA ASP A 78 7.06 1.69 -4.60
C ASP A 78 5.77 1.73 -5.43
N ASN A 79 5.49 0.69 -6.22
CA ASN A 79 4.25 0.58 -6.98
C ASN A 79 3.03 0.43 -6.06
N PHE A 80 3.14 -0.41 -5.02
CA PHE A 80 2.08 -0.57 -4.03
C PHE A 80 1.80 0.75 -3.30
N GLU A 81 2.85 1.45 -2.87
CA GLU A 81 2.77 2.73 -2.16
C GLU A 81 2.02 3.79 -2.99
N GLN A 82 2.36 3.94 -4.27
CA GLN A 82 1.68 4.86 -5.18
C GLN A 82 0.18 4.53 -5.35
N LEU A 83 -0.18 3.25 -5.41
CA LEU A 83 -1.59 2.85 -5.53
C LEU A 83 -2.40 3.23 -4.29
N ILE A 84 -1.81 3.07 -3.10
CA ILE A 84 -2.48 3.34 -1.82
C ILE A 84 -2.44 4.81 -1.38
N GLU A 85 -1.80 5.70 -2.15
CA GLU A 85 -2.04 7.15 -2.03
C GLU A 85 -3.51 7.49 -2.32
N ASN A 86 -4.19 6.66 -3.12
CA ASN A 86 -5.63 6.73 -3.29
C ASN A 86 -6.37 6.13 -2.08
N LEU A 87 -7.27 6.90 -1.48
CA LEU A 87 -8.03 6.50 -0.29
C LEU A 87 -8.91 5.26 -0.50
N ASP A 88 -9.49 5.06 -1.67
CA ASP A 88 -10.30 3.88 -1.97
C ASP A 88 -9.42 2.63 -2.00
N ASN A 89 -8.24 2.71 -2.63
CA ASN A 89 -7.25 1.62 -2.63
C ASN A 89 -6.72 1.34 -1.23
N ALA A 90 -6.36 2.38 -0.45
CA ALA A 90 -5.94 2.22 0.94
C ALA A 90 -7.00 1.50 1.79
N ASN A 91 -8.27 1.88 1.62
CA ASN A 91 -9.39 1.20 2.29
C ASN A 91 -9.56 -0.25 1.81
N ASN A 92 -9.25 -0.51 0.54
CA ASN A 92 -9.37 -1.83 -0.07
C ASN A 92 -8.29 -2.83 0.37
N ILE A 93 -7.17 -2.37 0.96
CA ILE A 93 -6.13 -3.24 1.56
C ILE A 93 -6.78 -4.28 2.49
N ALA A 94 -7.79 -3.90 3.27
CA ALA A 94 -8.50 -4.80 4.17
C ALA A 94 -9.36 -5.84 3.45
N ASN A 95 -10.02 -5.48 2.34
CA ASN A 95 -10.84 -6.42 1.59
C ASN A 95 -10.00 -7.39 0.75
N LEU A 96 -8.77 -7.00 0.42
CA LEU A 96 -7.80 -7.80 -0.32
C LEU A 96 -6.89 -8.63 0.60
N ASP A 97 -7.12 -8.60 1.91
CA ASP A 97 -6.30 -9.28 2.93
C ASP A 97 -4.80 -8.92 2.90
N LEU A 98 -4.47 -7.70 2.46
CA LEU A 98 -3.08 -7.26 2.25
C LEU A 98 -2.42 -6.65 3.48
N TRP A 99 -3.15 -6.43 4.57
CA TRP A 99 -2.59 -5.88 5.81
C TRP A 99 -1.58 -6.81 6.47
N THR A 100 -1.91 -8.09 6.62
CA THR A 100 -1.03 -9.09 7.24
C THR A 100 0.30 -9.20 6.51
N PRO A 101 0.35 -9.48 5.19
CA PRO A 101 1.63 -9.57 4.48
C PRO A 101 2.40 -8.24 4.50
N LEU A 102 1.72 -7.09 4.44
CA LEU A 102 2.38 -5.79 4.58
C LEU A 102 3.07 -5.64 5.94
N LEU A 103 2.40 -6.00 7.03
CA LEU A 103 2.93 -5.85 8.39
C LEU A 103 4.03 -6.87 8.71
N GLU A 104 4.01 -8.07 8.13
CA GLU A 104 5.09 -9.05 8.25
C GLU A 104 6.44 -8.45 7.82
N HIS A 105 6.44 -7.58 6.81
CA HIS A 105 7.66 -6.95 6.33
C HIS A 105 8.27 -5.93 7.29
N LEU A 106 7.55 -5.45 8.31
CA LEU A 106 8.14 -4.66 9.41
C LEU A 106 9.18 -5.47 10.20
N GLY A 107 9.11 -6.80 10.16
CA GLY A 107 10.07 -7.73 10.77
C GLY A 107 11.11 -8.31 9.82
N SER A 108 11.23 -7.80 8.58
CA SER A 108 12.18 -8.32 7.58
C SER A 108 13.63 -8.22 8.07
N THR A 109 14.51 -9.11 7.60
CA THR A 109 15.96 -9.02 7.84
C THR A 109 16.58 -7.82 7.14
N GLU A 110 16.11 -7.52 5.93
CA GLU A 110 16.56 -6.37 5.13
C GLU A 110 15.94 -5.07 5.64
N SER A 111 16.78 -4.06 5.95
CA SER A 111 16.33 -2.74 6.43
C SER A 111 15.44 -2.03 5.43
N GLU A 112 15.75 -2.15 4.14
CA GLU A 112 15.05 -1.47 3.07
C GLU A 112 13.60 -1.96 2.96
N LEU A 113 13.36 -3.26 3.18
CA LEU A 113 12.00 -3.81 3.23
C LEU A 113 11.24 -3.30 4.47
N ARG A 114 11.89 -3.24 5.64
CA ARG A 114 11.27 -2.66 6.85
C ARG A 114 10.88 -1.20 6.62
N LYS A 115 11.76 -0.42 6.00
CA LYS A 115 11.54 0.98 5.64
C LYS A 115 10.33 1.14 4.70
N MET A 116 10.28 0.34 3.63
CA MET A 116 9.19 0.41 2.65
C MET A 116 7.86 -0.01 3.24
N ALA A 117 7.83 -1.07 4.05
CA ALA A 117 6.63 -1.50 4.76
C ALA A 117 6.11 -0.39 5.69
N ALA A 118 6.98 0.23 6.51
CA ALA A 118 6.59 1.34 7.36
C ALA A 118 6.09 2.54 6.56
N TRP A 119 6.71 2.85 5.41
CA TRP A 119 6.22 3.90 4.52
C TRP A 119 4.81 3.59 4.01
N CYS A 120 4.58 2.41 3.43
CA CYS A 120 3.26 2.01 2.93
C CYS A 120 2.18 2.04 4.02
N VAL A 121 2.49 1.55 5.24
CA VAL A 121 1.57 1.65 6.38
C VAL A 121 1.24 3.11 6.68
N GLY A 122 2.26 3.98 6.73
CA GLY A 122 2.07 5.40 6.99
C GLY A 122 1.25 6.12 5.92
N THR A 123 1.39 5.75 4.65
CA THR A 123 0.59 6.29 3.54
C THR A 123 -0.86 5.80 3.62
N ALA A 124 -1.08 4.50 3.84
CA ALA A 124 -2.42 3.92 3.93
C ALA A 124 -3.30 4.54 5.03
N VAL A 125 -2.69 4.91 6.18
CA VAL A 125 -3.41 5.42 7.35
C VAL A 125 -3.45 6.95 7.46
N GLN A 126 -2.76 7.67 6.57
CA GLN A 126 -2.67 9.12 6.66
C GLN A 126 -4.04 9.76 6.43
N ASN A 127 -4.55 10.48 7.44
CA ASN A 127 -5.85 11.16 7.40
C ASN A 127 -7.01 10.22 6.99
N ASN A 128 -6.94 8.94 7.37
CA ASN A 128 -7.92 7.93 7.01
C ASN A 128 -8.30 7.10 8.24
N GLU A 129 -9.38 7.49 8.91
CA GLU A 129 -9.85 6.86 10.16
C GLU A 129 -10.12 5.36 9.99
N ARG A 130 -10.64 4.93 8.83
CA ARG A 130 -10.97 3.52 8.58
C ARG A 130 -9.71 2.64 8.58
N THR A 131 -8.64 3.10 7.96
CA THR A 131 -7.37 2.35 7.93
C THR A 131 -6.58 2.53 9.22
N GLN A 132 -6.68 3.67 9.90
CA GLN A 132 -6.16 3.87 11.27
C GLN A 132 -6.78 2.87 12.26
N GLU A 133 -8.12 2.75 12.26
CA GLU A 133 -8.87 1.78 13.06
C GLU A 133 -8.41 0.35 12.73
N ARG A 134 -8.32 0.02 11.43
CA ARG A 134 -7.90 -1.32 11.02
C ARG A 134 -6.47 -1.63 11.48
N LEU A 135 -5.53 -0.70 11.32
CA LEU A 135 -4.14 -0.86 11.77
C LEU A 135 -4.06 -1.12 13.28
N LEU A 136 -4.81 -0.36 14.07
CA LEU A 136 -4.87 -0.55 15.53
C LEU A 136 -5.48 -1.91 15.89
N ALA A 137 -6.61 -2.26 15.28
CA ALA A 137 -7.33 -3.50 15.57
C ALA A 137 -6.52 -4.77 15.30
N ILE A 138 -5.63 -4.74 14.30
CA ILE A 138 -4.72 -5.86 13.98
C ILE A 138 -3.37 -5.77 14.70
N GLY A 139 -3.19 -4.80 15.60
CA GLY A 139 -1.98 -4.64 16.40
C GLY A 139 -0.77 -4.06 15.66
N GLY A 140 -0.95 -3.47 14.48
CA GLY A 140 0.15 -2.98 13.65
C GLY A 140 0.83 -1.70 14.17
N VAL A 141 0.24 -1.01 15.16
CA VAL A 141 0.86 0.17 15.80
C VAL A 141 2.08 -0.24 16.64
N THR A 142 2.02 -1.36 17.36
CA THR A 142 3.09 -1.77 18.28
C THR A 142 4.42 -2.09 17.57
N PRO A 143 4.45 -2.85 16.45
CA PRO A 143 5.67 -3.06 15.68
C PRO A 143 6.33 -1.76 15.18
N LEU A 144 5.54 -0.73 14.84
CA LEU A 144 6.08 0.57 14.46
C LEU A 144 6.75 1.30 15.64
N ILE A 145 6.18 1.17 16.84
CA ILE A 145 6.79 1.70 18.08
C ILE A 145 8.11 0.99 18.37
N ASP A 146 8.12 -0.34 18.31
CA ASP A 146 9.31 -1.16 18.51
C ASP A 146 10.42 -0.76 17.52
N MET A 147 10.07 -0.63 16.24
CA MET A 147 10.99 -0.18 15.19
C MET A 147 11.51 1.24 15.44
N ALA A 148 10.66 2.19 15.83
CA ALA A 148 11.09 3.57 16.11
C ALA A 148 12.06 3.69 17.29
N LEU A 149 11.93 2.79 18.28
CA LEU A 149 12.74 2.80 19.51
C LEU A 149 13.98 1.91 19.46
N LYS A 150 14.08 1.00 18.48
CA LYS A 150 15.20 0.08 18.31
C LYS A 150 16.51 0.84 18.04
N GLU A 151 17.49 0.70 18.94
CA GLU A 151 18.73 1.50 18.90
C GLU A 151 19.70 1.07 17.80
N ASP A 152 19.73 -0.22 17.45
CA ASP A 152 20.53 -0.81 16.38
C ASP A 152 19.85 -0.75 15.01
N GLU A 153 18.69 -0.08 14.91
CA GLU A 153 17.97 0.11 13.65
C GLU A 153 18.50 1.33 12.87
N ALA A 154 18.49 1.23 11.54
CA ALA A 154 18.94 2.30 10.65
C ALA A 154 18.08 3.57 10.83
N GLU A 155 18.74 4.73 10.78
CA GLU A 155 18.09 6.03 11.01
C GLU A 155 16.87 6.25 10.10
N ASP A 156 17.00 5.93 8.81
CA ASP A 156 15.97 6.13 7.81
C ASP A 156 14.76 5.20 8.01
N VAL A 157 14.99 3.96 8.44
CA VAL A 157 13.96 2.99 8.85
C VAL A 157 13.17 3.55 10.05
N ARG A 158 13.86 3.97 11.12
CA ARG A 158 13.23 4.55 12.31
C ARG A 158 12.41 5.80 11.97
N ARG A 159 12.92 6.65 11.08
CA ARG A 159 12.19 7.84 10.60
C ARG A 159 10.91 7.48 9.85
N LYS A 160 10.92 6.43 9.03
CA LYS A 160 9.71 5.96 8.35
C LYS A 160 8.71 5.31 9.31
N ALA A 161 9.17 4.61 10.34
CA ALA A 161 8.31 4.15 11.43
C ALA A 161 7.63 5.33 12.16
N ILE A 162 8.38 6.39 12.48
CA ILE A 162 7.83 7.59 13.12
C ILE A 162 6.86 8.34 12.20
N TYR A 163 7.12 8.37 10.89
CA TYR A 163 6.17 8.88 9.91
C TYR A 163 4.84 8.10 9.97
N ALA A 164 4.91 6.76 9.96
CA ALA A 164 3.73 5.92 10.05
C ALA A 164 2.96 6.10 11.38
N LEU A 165 3.68 6.20 12.50
CA LEU A 165 3.08 6.53 13.80
C LEU A 165 2.39 7.88 13.77
N SER A 166 3.01 8.91 13.18
CA SER A 166 2.40 10.23 13.06
C SER A 166 1.12 10.18 12.22
N SER A 167 1.09 9.42 11.13
CA SER A 167 -0.12 9.20 10.33
C SER A 167 -1.17 8.43 11.13
N ALA A 168 -0.78 7.43 11.93
CA ALA A 168 -1.70 6.55 12.65
C ALA A 168 -2.42 7.22 13.83
N VAL A 169 -1.79 8.23 14.46
CA VAL A 169 -2.31 8.85 15.69
C VAL A 169 -3.01 10.19 15.48
N ARG A 170 -2.66 10.94 14.43
CA ARG A 170 -3.27 12.26 14.20
C ARG A 170 -4.76 12.14 13.93
N ASN A 171 -5.54 12.95 14.65
CA ASN A 171 -7.00 12.97 14.60
C ASN A 171 -7.68 11.63 14.94
N TYR A 172 -6.96 10.68 15.54
CA TYR A 172 -7.51 9.39 15.93
C TYR A 172 -7.08 8.98 17.34
N GLN A 173 -7.94 9.33 18.31
CA GLN A 173 -7.66 9.19 19.74
C GLN A 173 -7.31 7.76 20.18
N PRO A 174 -7.98 6.68 19.71
CA PRO A 174 -7.65 5.32 20.14
C PRO A 174 -6.20 4.93 19.86
N SER A 175 -5.67 5.28 18.68
CA SER A 175 -4.25 5.05 18.36
C SER A 175 -3.33 5.96 19.15
N MET A 176 -3.73 7.22 19.42
CA MET A 176 -2.91 8.12 20.23
C MET A 176 -2.76 7.61 21.67
N ASP A 177 -3.86 7.20 22.30
CA ASP A 177 -3.86 6.62 23.64
C ASP A 177 -2.98 5.36 23.67
N HIS A 178 -3.20 4.41 22.75
CA HIS A 178 -2.39 3.20 22.64
C HIS A 178 -0.90 3.51 22.44
N CYS A 179 -0.58 4.46 21.56
CA CYS A 179 0.80 4.87 21.28
C CYS A 179 1.48 5.45 22.54
N THR A 180 0.84 6.39 23.24
CA THR A 180 1.42 6.98 24.46
C THR A 180 1.61 5.95 25.56
N ASP A 181 0.66 5.02 25.75
CA ASP A 181 0.77 3.95 26.73
C ASP A 181 1.94 3.01 26.41
N GLU A 182 2.06 2.57 25.15
CA GLU A 182 3.13 1.67 24.72
C GLU A 182 4.52 2.33 24.74
N LEU A 183 4.60 3.63 24.45
CA LEU A 183 5.82 4.41 24.58
C LEU A 183 6.27 4.50 26.05
N ASN A 184 5.36 4.80 26.97
CA ASN A 184 5.67 4.88 28.40
C ASN A 184 6.14 3.53 28.96
N LYS A 185 5.54 2.41 28.53
CA LYS A 185 5.99 1.05 28.89
C LYS A 185 7.44 0.76 28.48
N ARG A 186 7.92 1.42 27.42
CA ARG A 186 9.29 1.29 26.90
C ARG A 186 10.24 2.38 27.41
N GLY A 187 9.84 3.13 28.43
CA GLY A 187 10.65 4.19 29.04
C GLY A 187 10.77 5.45 28.19
N PHE A 188 9.90 5.63 27.18
CA PHE A 188 9.75 6.90 26.48
C PHE A 188 8.60 7.69 27.14
N THR A 189 8.94 8.74 27.88
CA THR A 189 7.95 9.56 28.58
C THR A 189 7.09 10.32 27.56
N ALA A 190 5.82 9.92 27.42
CA ALA A 190 4.83 10.60 26.62
C ALA A 190 3.63 10.98 27.49
N ALA A 191 3.24 12.26 27.49
CA ALA A 191 2.05 12.71 28.19
C ALA A 191 0.79 12.17 27.50
N LYS A 192 -0.32 12.08 28.24
CA LYS A 192 -1.62 11.85 27.62
C LYS A 192 -1.93 13.04 26.70
N THR A 193 -2.29 12.74 25.45
CA THR A 193 -2.41 13.73 24.38
C THR A 193 -3.77 13.62 23.70
N ASP A 194 -4.43 14.75 23.49
CA ASP A 194 -5.57 14.84 22.58
C ASP A 194 -5.06 14.71 21.13
N ALA A 195 -5.56 13.72 20.41
CA ALA A 195 -5.17 13.45 19.03
C ALA A 195 -5.56 14.56 18.05
N ALA A 196 -6.50 15.44 18.40
CA ALA A 196 -6.88 16.61 17.62
C ALA A 196 -6.00 17.84 17.91
N ASP A 197 -5.25 17.84 19.01
CA ASP A 197 -4.26 18.87 19.32
C ASP A 197 -2.94 18.56 18.59
N MET A 198 -2.77 19.17 17.42
CA MET A 198 -1.59 18.94 16.58
C MET A 198 -0.29 19.37 17.25
N GLU A 199 -0.30 20.40 18.11
CA GLU A 199 0.89 20.83 18.82
C GLU A 199 1.30 19.79 19.87
N ALA A 200 0.33 19.25 20.61
CA ALA A 200 0.57 18.20 21.59
C ALA A 200 1.02 16.88 20.93
N VAL A 201 0.43 16.51 19.79
CA VAL A 201 0.89 15.35 19.00
C VAL A 201 2.31 15.57 18.49
N ASP A 202 2.63 16.78 18.01
CA ASP A 202 3.96 17.13 17.52
C ASP A 202 5.04 17.02 18.61
N VAL A 203 4.73 17.33 19.87
CA VAL A 203 5.68 17.13 20.99
C VAL A 203 6.11 15.66 21.09
N VAL A 204 5.16 14.73 21.00
CA VAL A 204 5.46 13.28 21.08
C VAL A 204 6.26 12.83 19.84
N ILE A 205 5.79 13.19 18.64
CA ILE A 205 6.41 12.78 17.38
C ILE A 205 7.82 13.39 17.22
N HIS A 206 8.02 14.66 17.57
CA HIS A 206 9.33 15.30 17.55
C HIS A 206 10.26 14.70 18.60
N GLY A 207 9.77 14.36 19.80
CA GLY A 207 10.57 13.66 20.80
C GLY A 207 11.15 12.34 20.26
N LEU A 208 10.36 11.56 19.51
CA LEU A 208 10.85 10.35 18.85
C LEU A 208 11.94 10.66 17.81
N ARG A 209 11.75 11.70 16.98
CA ARG A 209 12.74 12.12 15.97
C ARG A 209 14.04 12.60 16.60
N GLU A 210 13.98 13.32 17.72
CA GLU A 210 15.18 13.77 18.44
C GLU A 210 15.93 12.60 19.06
N LYS A 211 15.23 11.59 19.60
CA LYS A 211 15.85 10.35 20.07
C LYS A 211 16.61 9.63 18.94
N VAL A 212 16.05 9.60 17.73
CA VAL A 212 16.72 9.04 16.55
C VAL A 212 18.03 9.76 16.25
N LYS A 213 18.01 11.10 16.19
CA LYS A 213 19.22 11.91 15.94
C LYS A 213 20.28 11.74 17.03
N ALA A 214 19.87 11.66 18.29
CA ALA A 214 20.79 11.47 19.41
C ALA A 214 21.55 10.13 19.31
N THR A 215 20.87 9.04 18.94
CA THR A 215 21.52 7.74 18.71
C THR A 215 22.53 7.81 17.56
N ALA A 216 22.18 8.45 16.45
CA ALA A 216 23.07 8.57 15.29
C ALA A 216 24.37 9.36 15.60
N ASN A 217 24.25 10.44 16.37
CA ASN A 217 25.40 11.25 16.80
C ASN A 217 26.28 10.52 17.82
N GLY A 218 25.68 9.75 18.74
CA GLY A 218 26.41 8.97 19.73
C GLY A 218 27.16 7.76 19.17
N ALA A 219 26.67 7.17 18.08
CA ALA A 219 27.38 6.10 17.34
C ALA A 219 28.56 6.61 16.49
N SER A 220 28.65 7.93 16.27
CA SER A 220 29.70 8.58 15.47
C SER A 220 30.85 9.15 16.32
N ALA A 221 30.83 8.95 17.65
CA ALA A 221 31.83 9.43 18.62
C ALA A 221 32.59 8.25 19.24
#